data_AF-A0A512RSB1-F1
#
_entry.id   AF-A0A512RSB1-F1
#
_cell.length_a   1.000
_cell.length_b   1.000
_cell.length_c   1.000
_cell.angle_alpha   90.00
_cell.angle_beta   90.00
_cell.angle_gamma   90.00
#
_symmetry.space_group_name_H-M   'P 1'
#
loop_
_entity.id
_entity.type
_entity.pdbx_description
1 polymer ?
#
loop_
_entity_poly.entity_id
_entity_poly.type
_entity_poly.pdbx_seq_one_letter_code
_entity_poly.pdbx_strand_id
1 'polypeptide(L)'
;MALPVRQSCAVAKYFTVARKKTPEEIALVHRVETRVTSAKFEELELLLCRSEHNEMAGLIRDILNNRVIRTITYDRSLDTVMEELAALRGEIRAIGVNINQITKHFNTYPEPQRKAFYARTAFDQYKKIEPKIDRLLELVTHIAKVWLPKYPAAGR
;
A
#
# COMPACT_ATOMS: atom_id res chain seq x y z
N MET A 1 26.28 15.74 10.35
CA MET A 1 25.36 14.67 9.90
C MET A 1 24.00 14.94 10.49
N ALA A 2 23.06 15.41 9.67
CA ALA A 2 21.73 15.80 10.10
C ALA A 2 20.84 14.56 10.27
N LEU A 3 20.25 14.40 11.46
CA LEU A 3 19.24 13.39 11.75
C LEU A 3 17.91 13.81 11.07
N PRO A 4 17.16 12.88 10.45
CA PRO A 4 15.92 13.22 9.80
C PRO A 4 14.85 13.61 10.83
N VAL A 5 14.08 14.61 10.41
CA VAL A 5 13.01 15.33 11.09
C VAL A 5 12.02 14.38 11.80
N ARG A 6 11.74 14.68 13.07
CA ARG A 6 10.64 14.11 13.86
C ARG A 6 9.33 14.22 13.06
N GLN A 7 8.85 13.11 12.50
CA GLN A 7 7.46 13.02 12.09
C GLN A 7 6.63 12.97 13.37
N SER A 8 6.02 14.11 13.69
CA SER A 8 4.92 14.24 14.63
C SER A 8 3.85 13.21 14.28
N CYS A 9 3.75 12.14 15.07
CA CYS A 9 2.60 11.25 15.03
C CYS A 9 1.40 12.06 15.53
N ALA A 10 0.61 12.55 14.57
CA ALA A 10 -0.59 13.32 14.82
C ALA A 10 -1.50 12.57 15.80
N VAL A 11 -1.85 13.26 16.89
CA VAL A 11 -2.83 12.81 17.88
C VAL A 11 -4.18 12.69 17.17
N ALA A 12 -4.62 11.46 16.92
CA ALA A 12 -5.92 11.17 16.36
C ALA A 12 -7.01 11.75 17.29
N LYS A 13 -7.81 12.68 16.75
CA LYS A 13 -8.97 13.25 17.44
C LYS A 13 -9.93 12.11 17.81
N TYR A 14 -10.23 11.98 19.10
CA TYR A 14 -11.13 10.98 19.65
C TYR A 14 -12.55 11.15 19.09
N PHE A 15 -13.02 10.15 18.32
CA PHE A 15 -14.43 9.96 18.02
C PHE A 15 -15.04 9.19 19.21
N THR A 16 -15.86 9.85 20.03
CA THR A 16 -16.49 9.24 21.22
C THR A 16 -17.64 8.33 20.80
N VAL A 17 -17.35 7.05 20.56
CA VAL A 17 -18.38 6.01 20.46
C VAL A 17 -18.80 5.61 21.87
N ALA A 18 -20.10 5.63 22.15
CA ALA A 18 -20.67 5.15 23.41
C ALA A 18 -20.27 3.68 23.64
N ARG A 19 -19.49 3.42 24.70
CA ARG A 19 -18.91 2.10 24.99
C ARG A 19 -19.99 1.15 25.51
N LYS A 20 -20.23 0.03 24.81
CA LYS A 20 -21.09 -1.07 25.30
C LYS A 20 -20.50 -1.64 26.60
N LYS A 21 -21.36 -1.99 27.56
CA LYS A 21 -20.98 -2.58 28.85
C LYS A 21 -20.26 -3.91 28.60
N THR A 22 -18.97 -3.99 28.96
CA THR A 22 -18.16 -5.20 28.85
C THR A 22 -18.67 -6.25 29.86
N PRO A 23 -18.74 -7.55 29.51
CA PRO A 23 -19.11 -8.62 30.45
C PRO A 23 -18.18 -8.65 31.67
N GLU A 24 -18.71 -9.00 32.85
CA GLU A 24 -18.00 -8.95 34.13
C GLU A 24 -16.76 -9.86 34.17
N GLU A 25 -16.76 -10.98 33.44
CA GLU A 25 -15.64 -11.92 33.35
C GLU A 25 -14.41 -11.38 32.59
N ILE A 26 -14.58 -10.37 31.74
CA ILE A 26 -13.50 -9.78 30.92
C ILE A 26 -13.15 -8.37 31.44
N ALA A 27 -13.79 -7.93 32.53
CA ALA A 27 -13.56 -6.62 33.10
C ALA A 27 -12.14 -6.52 33.69
N LEU A 28 -11.44 -5.44 33.38
CA LEU A 28 -10.14 -5.12 33.96
C LEU A 28 -10.36 -4.57 35.38
N VAL A 29 -10.43 -5.45 36.38
CA VAL A 29 -10.80 -5.08 37.77
C VAL A 29 -9.60 -4.63 38.60
N HIS A 30 -8.41 -5.17 38.35
CA HIS A 30 -7.22 -4.92 39.16
C HIS A 30 -6.18 -4.07 38.43
N ARG A 31 -5.63 -3.06 39.12
CA ARG A 31 -4.55 -2.19 38.62
C ARG A 31 -3.20 -2.80 38.99
N VAL A 32 -2.36 -3.02 37.98
CA VAL A 32 -0.98 -3.48 38.14
C VAL A 32 -0.05 -2.36 37.70
N GLU A 33 0.86 -1.96 38.58
CA GLU A 33 1.89 -0.95 38.29
C GLU A 33 3.27 -1.54 38.56
N THR A 34 4.22 -1.28 37.68
CA THR A 34 5.60 -1.76 37.85
C THR A 34 6.56 -0.74 37.27
N ARG A 35 7.68 -0.53 37.96
CA ARG A 35 8.78 0.30 37.46
C ARG A 35 9.69 -0.56 36.58
N VAL A 36 10.04 -0.04 35.42
CA VAL A 36 10.96 -0.68 34.48
C VAL A 36 12.21 0.18 34.31
N THR A 37 13.32 -0.47 33.99
CA THR A 37 14.58 0.21 33.65
C THR A 37 14.44 0.97 32.34
N SER A 38 15.20 2.06 32.17
CA SER A 38 15.20 2.89 30.95
C SER A 38 15.43 2.07 29.67
N ALA A 39 16.40 1.16 29.67
CA ALA A 39 16.67 0.28 28.53
C ALA A 39 15.46 -0.58 28.15
N LYS A 40 14.73 -1.08 29.15
CA LYS A 40 13.54 -1.91 28.91
C LYS A 40 12.35 -1.08 28.43
N PHE A 41 12.27 0.17 28.87
CA PHE A 41 11.26 1.11 28.40
C PHE A 41 11.46 1.43 26.90
N GLU A 42 12.69 1.69 26.46
CA GLU A 42 13.01 1.91 25.04
C GLU A 42 12.69 0.67 24.18
N GLU A 43 13.02 -0.53 24.66
CA GLU A 43 12.63 -1.78 23.97
C GLU A 43 11.10 -1.89 23.81
N LEU A 44 10.33 -1.56 24.85
CA LEU A 44 8.87 -1.61 24.82
C LEU A 44 8.29 -0.55 23.89
N GLU A 45 8.87 0.64 23.82
CA GLU A 45 8.46 1.66 22.84
C GLU A 45 8.72 1.19 21.40
N LEU A 46 9.86 0.57 21.14
CA LEU A 46 10.16 -0.01 19.82
C LEU A 46 9.17 -1.12 19.46
N LEU A 47 8.80 -1.98 20.41
CA LEU A 47 7.79 -3.01 20.21
C LEU A 47 6.40 -2.40 19.97
N LEU A 48 6.03 -1.36 20.72
CA LEU A 48 4.76 -0.66 20.55
C LEU A 48 4.64 -0.10 19.13
N CYS A 49 5.68 0.59 18.63
CA CYS A 49 5.73 1.11 17.26
C CYS A 49 5.62 0.04 16.16
N ARG A 50 6.00 -1.21 16.46
CA ARG A 50 6.00 -2.33 15.51
C ARG A 50 4.74 -3.20 15.61
N SER A 51 4.01 -3.11 16.72
CA SER A 51 2.81 -3.89 17.01
C SER A 51 1.53 -3.18 16.56
N GLU A 52 0.42 -3.91 16.51
CA GLU A 52 -0.92 -3.37 16.25
C GLU A 52 -1.52 -2.58 17.43
N HIS A 53 -0.81 -2.47 18.56
CA HIS A 53 -1.36 -1.85 19.77
C HIS A 53 -1.19 -0.32 19.77
N ASN A 54 -2.27 0.41 20.03
CA ASN A 54 -2.23 1.88 20.17
C ASN A 54 -1.72 2.34 21.55
N GLU A 55 -1.75 1.47 22.57
CA GLU A 55 -1.43 1.82 23.94
C GLU A 55 -0.47 0.81 24.58
N MET A 56 0.52 1.31 25.31
CA MET A 56 1.49 0.50 26.07
C MET A 56 0.81 -0.49 27.03
N ALA A 57 -0.29 -0.07 27.65
CA ALA A 57 -1.06 -0.93 28.55
C ALA A 57 -1.67 -2.14 27.83
N GLY A 58 -2.05 -1.99 26.55
CA GLY A 58 -2.54 -3.10 25.72
C GLY A 58 -1.43 -4.11 25.42
N LEU A 59 -0.27 -3.61 24.98
CA LEU A 59 0.91 -4.43 24.70
C LEU A 59 1.37 -5.21 25.95
N ILE A 60 1.49 -4.55 27.11
CA ILE A 60 1.90 -5.21 28.36
C ILE A 60 0.88 -6.26 28.78
N ARG A 61 -0.42 -6.00 28.62
CA ARG A 61 -1.47 -6.99 28.92
C ARG A 61 -1.34 -8.23 28.04
N ASP A 62 -1.05 -8.09 26.76
CA ASP A 62 -0.87 -9.24 25.87
C ASP A 62 0.45 -9.98 26.14
N ILE A 63 1.53 -9.27 26.51
CA ILE A 63 2.77 -9.88 27.02
C ILE A 63 2.51 -10.71 28.29
N LEU A 64 1.82 -10.14 29.28
CA LEU A 64 1.52 -10.82 30.55
C LEU A 64 0.62 -12.05 30.36
N ASN A 65 -0.27 -12.01 29.36
CA ASN A 65 -1.13 -13.15 29.01
C ASN A 65 -0.47 -14.14 28.03
N ASN A 66 0.85 -14.02 27.77
CA ASN A 66 1.60 -14.83 26.81
C ASN A 66 0.94 -14.92 25.43
N ARG A 67 0.29 -13.84 25.00
CA ARG A 67 -0.34 -13.77 23.68
C ARG A 67 0.70 -13.45 22.62
N VAL A 68 0.51 -14.00 21.43
CA VAL A 68 1.39 -13.76 20.29
C VAL A 68 1.26 -12.29 19.87
N ILE A 69 2.34 -11.53 20.03
CA ILE A 69 2.42 -10.15 19.56
C ILE A 69 2.65 -10.19 18.05
N ARG A 70 1.61 -9.89 17.27
CA ARG A 70 1.76 -9.73 15.83
C ARG A 70 2.47 -8.41 15.54
N THR A 71 3.65 -8.53 14.95
CA THR A 71 4.42 -7.39 14.44
C THR A 71 4.10 -7.23 12.96
N ILE A 72 3.49 -6.11 12.57
CA ILE A 72 3.29 -5.78 11.16
C ILE A 72 4.53 -5.03 10.70
N THR A 73 5.39 -5.71 9.95
CA THR A 73 6.52 -5.05 9.29
C THR A 73 6.08 -4.65 7.89
N TYR A 74 5.89 -3.36 7.66
CA TYR A 74 5.58 -2.83 6.33
C TYR A 74 6.89 -2.63 5.56
N ASP A 75 7.09 -3.39 4.49
CA ASP A 75 8.24 -3.20 3.61
C ASP A 75 7.96 -2.08 2.60
N ARG A 76 8.67 -0.96 2.76
CA ARG A 76 8.58 0.21 1.87
C ARG A 76 9.36 0.03 0.56
N SER A 77 10.11 -1.07 0.39
CA SER A 77 10.97 -1.29 -0.77
C SER A 77 10.18 -1.27 -2.10
N LEU A 78 8.91 -1.68 -2.07
CA LEU A 78 8.06 -1.78 -3.25
C LEU A 78 7.09 -0.62 -3.42
N ASP A 79 6.99 0.31 -2.47
CA ASP A 79 6.04 1.44 -2.53
C ASP A 79 6.25 2.27 -3.79
N THR A 80 7.50 2.65 -4.06
CA THR A 80 7.86 3.47 -5.23
C THR A 80 7.54 2.75 -6.54
N VAL A 81 7.82 1.45 -6.61
CA VAL A 81 7.52 0.64 -7.81
C VAL A 81 6.01 0.53 -8.02
N MET A 82 5.23 0.46 -6.94
CA MET A 82 3.77 0.37 -7.00
C MET A 82 3.12 1.70 -7.38
N GLU A 83 3.70 2.82 -6.95
CA GLU A 83 3.31 4.16 -7.36
C GLU A 83 3.54 4.37 -8.87
N GLU A 84 4.72 4.01 -9.38
CA GLU A 84 5.02 4.06 -10.83
C GLU A 84 4.05 3.21 -11.66
N LEU A 85 3.75 1.99 -11.20
CA LEU A 85 2.76 1.13 -11.86
C LEU A 85 1.35 1.71 -11.85
N ALA A 86 0.93 2.31 -10.74
CA ALA A 86 -0.39 2.93 -10.63
C ALA A 86 -0.53 4.11 -11.61
N ALA A 87 0.51 4.94 -11.74
CA ALA A 87 0.57 6.04 -12.70
C ALA A 87 0.48 5.51 -14.14
N LEU A 88 1.31 4.52 -14.50
CA LEU A 88 1.34 3.93 -15.84
C LEU A 88 -0.01 3.30 -16.22
N ARG A 89 -0.65 2.60 -15.29
CA ARG A 89 -2.00 2.05 -15.47
C ARG A 89 -3.03 3.16 -15.74
N GLY A 90 -2.93 4.29 -15.04
CA GLY A 90 -3.79 5.46 -15.25
C GLY A 90 -3.63 6.04 -16.66
N GLU A 91 -2.40 6.18 -17.12
CA GLU A 91 -2.09 6.69 -18.47
C GLU A 91 -2.62 5.77 -19.57
N ILE A 92 -2.39 4.46 -19.47
CA ILE A 92 -2.90 3.47 -20.44
C ILE A 92 -4.43 3.52 -20.49
N ARG A 93 -5.08 3.61 -19.32
CA ARG A 93 -6.54 3.73 -19.24
C ARG A 93 -7.04 5.01 -19.93
N ALA A 94 -6.37 6.14 -19.75
CA ALA A 94 -6.73 7.40 -20.38
C ALA A 94 -6.63 7.31 -21.92
N ILE A 95 -5.58 6.67 -22.44
CA ILE A 95 -5.45 6.43 -23.89
C ILE A 95 -6.56 5.51 -24.39
N GLY A 96 -6.86 4.42 -23.67
CA GLY A 96 -7.95 3.51 -24.03
C GLY A 96 -9.31 4.19 -24.10
N VAL A 97 -9.61 5.09 -23.15
CA VAL A 97 -10.83 5.91 -23.18
C VAL A 97 -10.84 6.83 -24.41
N ASN A 98 -9.71 7.46 -24.74
CA ASN A 98 -9.58 8.32 -25.91
C ASN A 98 -9.80 7.54 -27.23
N ILE A 99 -9.17 6.37 -27.38
CA ILE A 99 -9.38 5.50 -28.54
C ILE A 99 -10.85 5.06 -28.66
N ASN A 100 -11.49 4.73 -27.54
CA ASN A 100 -12.91 4.36 -27.54
C ASN A 100 -13.81 5.54 -27.99
N GLN A 101 -13.48 6.77 -27.59
CA GLN A 101 -14.17 7.98 -28.07
C GLN A 101 -13.97 8.17 -29.57
N ILE A 102 -12.73 8.06 -30.07
CA ILE A 102 -12.44 8.16 -31.51
C ILE A 102 -13.20 7.09 -32.30
N THR A 103 -13.26 5.86 -31.77
CA THR A 103 -14.01 4.75 -32.40
C THR A 103 -15.51 5.03 -32.45
N LYS A 104 -16.07 5.60 -31.37
CA LYS A 104 -17.47 6.05 -31.36
C LYS A 104 -17.71 7.12 -32.43
N HIS A 105 -16.84 8.12 -32.56
CA HIS A 105 -16.95 9.14 -33.61
C HIS A 105 -16.79 8.56 -35.02
N PHE A 106 -15.86 7.62 -35.22
CA PHE A 106 -15.68 6.90 -36.47
C PHE A 106 -16.95 6.16 -36.92
N ASN A 107 -17.65 5.51 -35.97
CA ASN A 107 -18.92 4.82 -36.25
C ASN A 107 -20.11 5.77 -36.42
N THR A 108 -20.08 6.95 -35.79
CA THR A 108 -21.18 7.91 -35.82
C THR A 108 -21.22 8.70 -37.13
N TYR A 109 -20.07 9.04 -37.71
CA TYR A 109 -20.00 9.82 -38.95
C TYR A 109 -19.78 8.91 -40.17
N PRO A 110 -20.73 8.82 -41.12
CA PRO A 110 -20.59 7.97 -42.30
C PRO A 110 -19.65 8.53 -43.37
N GLU A 111 -19.27 9.81 -43.26
CA GLU A 111 -18.49 10.52 -44.26
C GLU A 111 -17.04 9.99 -44.35
N PRO A 112 -16.57 9.57 -45.54
CA PRO A 112 -15.31 8.84 -45.70
C PRO A 112 -14.07 9.66 -45.32
N GLN A 113 -14.09 10.97 -45.57
CA GLN A 113 -12.99 11.87 -45.17
C GLN A 113 -12.86 11.95 -43.64
N ARG A 114 -13.98 12.05 -42.92
CA ARG A 114 -13.98 12.07 -41.44
C ARG A 114 -13.56 10.73 -40.86
N LYS A 115 -13.97 9.61 -41.47
CA LYS A 115 -13.51 8.27 -41.09
C LYS A 115 -12.00 8.11 -41.24
N ALA A 116 -11.42 8.55 -42.35
CA ALA A 116 -9.99 8.51 -42.56
C ALA A 116 -9.22 9.36 -41.54
N PHE A 117 -9.76 10.54 -41.16
CA PHE A 117 -9.21 11.37 -40.11
C PHE A 117 -9.21 10.67 -38.75
N TYR A 118 -10.36 10.12 -38.31
CA TYR A 118 -10.45 9.41 -37.03
C TYR A 118 -9.57 8.16 -37.00
N ALA A 119 -9.43 7.42 -38.10
CA ALA A 119 -8.55 6.27 -38.20
C ALA A 119 -7.07 6.66 -38.02
N ARG A 120 -6.61 7.76 -38.64
CA ARG A 120 -5.25 8.29 -38.43
C ARG A 120 -5.02 8.70 -36.98
N THR A 121 -5.95 9.45 -36.41
CA THR A 121 -5.85 9.89 -35.01
C THR A 121 -5.84 8.71 -34.03
N ALA A 122 -6.63 7.67 -34.28
CA ALA A 122 -6.60 6.44 -33.47
C ALA A 122 -5.24 5.73 -33.56
N PHE A 123 -4.65 5.66 -34.75
CA PHE A 123 -3.33 5.07 -34.96
C PHE A 123 -2.24 5.84 -34.20
N ASP A 124 -2.26 7.17 -34.23
CA ASP A 124 -1.32 8.01 -33.47
C ASP A 124 -1.43 7.80 -31.95
N GLN A 125 -2.65 7.59 -31.44
CA GLN A 125 -2.87 7.25 -30.04
C GLN A 125 -2.38 5.83 -29.70
N TYR A 126 -2.60 4.87 -30.59
CA TYR A 126 -2.11 3.51 -30.43
C TYR A 126 -0.58 3.44 -30.38
N LYS A 127 0.10 4.20 -31.23
CA LYS A 127 1.57 4.29 -31.24
C LYS A 127 2.16 4.81 -29.91
N LYS A 128 1.39 5.58 -29.13
CA LYS A 128 1.80 6.06 -27.80
C LYS A 128 1.68 5.01 -26.71
N ILE A 129 0.96 3.91 -26.96
CA ILE A 129 0.78 2.82 -26.00
C ILE A 129 2.01 1.90 -25.97
N GLU A 130 2.61 1.64 -27.13
CA GLU A 130 3.73 0.71 -27.30
C GLU A 130 4.88 0.95 -26.28
N PRO A 131 5.47 2.15 -26.16
CA PRO A 131 6.54 2.39 -25.17
C PRO A 131 6.06 2.29 -23.71
N LYS A 132 4.76 2.49 -23.45
CA LYS A 132 4.19 2.33 -22.10
C LYS A 132 4.03 0.86 -21.73
N ILE A 133 3.72 0.00 -22.70
CA ILE A 133 3.69 -1.46 -22.51
C ILE A 133 5.10 -1.97 -22.22
N ASP A 134 6.10 -1.51 -22.96
CA ASP A 134 7.50 -1.89 -22.71
C ASP A 134 7.92 -1.52 -21.28
N ARG A 135 7.63 -0.28 -20.85
CA ARG A 135 7.89 0.17 -19.49
C ARG A 135 7.13 -0.65 -18.44
N LEU A 136 5.89 -1.05 -18.73
CA LEU A 136 5.10 -1.92 -17.84
C LEU A 136 5.78 -3.27 -17.66
N LEU A 137 6.23 -3.88 -18.76
CA LEU A 137 6.91 -5.18 -18.74
C LEU A 137 8.24 -5.12 -17.97
N GLU A 138 8.99 -4.01 -18.08
CA GLU A 138 10.19 -3.75 -17.26
C GLU A 138 9.87 -3.71 -15.76
N LEU A 139 8.83 -2.97 -15.35
CA LEU A 139 8.44 -2.87 -13.94
C LEU A 139 7.92 -4.21 -13.41
N VAL A 140 7.13 -4.94 -14.20
CA VAL A 140 6.65 -6.28 -13.85
C VAL A 140 7.81 -7.27 -13.68
N THR A 141 8.80 -7.24 -14.57
CA THR A 141 9.98 -8.11 -14.43
C THR A 141 10.85 -7.71 -13.25
N HIS A 142 10.93 -6.43 -12.89
CA HIS A 142 11.60 -5.98 -11.67
C HIS A 142 10.93 -6.54 -10.42
N ILE A 143 9.60 -6.44 -10.31
CA ILE A 143 8.83 -7.03 -9.19
C ILE A 143 8.99 -8.54 -9.16
N ALA A 144 8.92 -9.21 -10.32
CA ALA A 144 9.06 -10.66 -10.40
C ALA A 144 10.40 -11.13 -9.84
N LYS A 145 11.50 -10.38 -10.01
CA LYS A 145 12.81 -10.72 -9.42
C LYS A 145 12.84 -10.59 -7.90
N VAL A 146 12.11 -9.63 -7.33
CA VAL A 146 12.02 -9.44 -5.88
C VAL A 146 11.15 -10.52 -5.23
N TRP A 147 10.04 -10.88 -5.90
CA TRP A 147 9.06 -11.84 -5.38
C TRP A 147 9.38 -13.31 -5.67
N LEU A 148 10.10 -13.59 -6.75
CA LEU A 148 10.63 -14.92 -7.08
C LEU A 148 12.15 -14.90 -6.88
N PRO A 149 12.65 -14.87 -5.63
CA PRO A 149 14.06 -15.17 -5.41
C PRO A 149 14.31 -16.54 -6.03
N LYS A 150 15.39 -16.67 -6.80
CA LYS A 150 15.81 -17.94 -7.43
C LYS A 150 15.63 -19.07 -6.43
N TYR A 151 14.61 -19.89 -6.62
CA TYR A 151 14.51 -21.13 -5.89
C TYR A 151 15.82 -21.87 -6.23
N PRO A 152 16.67 -22.24 -5.26
CA PRO A 152 17.72 -23.20 -5.57
C PRO A 152 16.96 -24.39 -6.10
N ALA A 153 17.09 -24.67 -7.40
CA ALA A 153 16.41 -25.77 -8.06
C ALA A 153 16.58 -26.97 -7.13
N ALA A 154 15.48 -27.40 -6.51
CA ALA A 154 15.51 -28.52 -5.60
C ALA A 154 16.14 -29.66 -6.40
N GLY A 155 17.35 -30.05 -5.97
CA GLY A 155 18.10 -31.10 -6.62
C GLY A 155 17.21 -32.32 -6.75
N ARG A 156 17.13 -32.83 -7.98
CA ARG A 156 16.89 -34.25 -8.16
C ARG A 156 18.10 -35.02 -7.68
#